data_AF-A0A2G0E652-F1
#
_entry.id   AF-A0A2G0E652-F1
#
_cell.length_a   1.000
_cell.length_b   1.000
_cell.length_c   1.000
_cell.angle_alpha   90.00
_cell.angle_beta   90.00
_cell.angle_gamma   90.00
#
_symmetry.space_group_name_H-M   'P 1'
#
loop_
_entity.id
_entity.type
_entity.pdbx_description
1 polymer ?
#
loop_
_entity_poly.entity_id
_entity_poly.type
_entity_poly.pdbx_seq_one_letter_code
_entity_poly.pdbx_strand_id
1 'polypeptide(L)'
;GVMHFVMNSLILYFMGQQIEAIYGHWRFFLIYMFSGIMGNTASFAFNEANVLSGGASTSIFGLFGALFILGFHFKYNTAIQQLVRHFLLFIAMTFVFGLLDTSVDVWGHLGGLVGGLVLGNILGLPKQQTSYSIHQKILSTLV
;
A
#
# COMPACT_ATOMS: atom_id res chain seq x y z
N GLY A 1 15.27 0.18 13.62
CA GLY A 1 16.65 0.73 13.64
C GLY A 1 16.88 1.72 12.50
N VAL A 2 18.03 2.40 12.49
CA VAL A 2 18.34 3.48 11.51
C VAL A 2 18.24 3.00 10.06
N MET A 3 18.79 1.82 9.73
CA MET A 3 18.69 1.26 8.38
C MET A 3 17.23 1.06 7.94
N HIS A 4 16.37 0.56 8.84
CA HIS A 4 14.95 0.36 8.56
C HIS A 4 14.23 1.70 8.28
N PHE A 5 14.58 2.75 9.02
CA PHE A 5 14.07 4.10 8.80
C PHE A 5 14.52 4.67 7.44
N VAL A 6 15.80 4.54 7.10
CA VAL A 6 16.37 5.00 5.82
C VAL A 6 15.71 4.26 4.66
N MET A 7 15.58 2.92 4.74
CA MET A 7 14.94 2.12 3.70
C MET A 7 13.48 2.51 3.51
N ASN A 8 12.70 2.65 4.59
CA ASN A 8 11.31 3.11 4.50
C ASN A 8 11.21 4.51 3.88
N SER A 9 12.12 5.41 4.24
CA SER A 9 12.14 6.78 3.71
C SER A 9 12.48 6.80 2.21
N LEU A 10 13.43 5.99 1.76
CA LEU A 10 13.78 5.85 0.35
C LEU A 10 12.62 5.26 -0.46
N ILE A 11 11.99 4.20 0.04
CA ILE A 11 10.83 3.58 -0.60
C ILE A 11 9.69 4.61 -0.69
N LEU A 12 9.39 5.29 0.41
CA LEU A 12 8.35 6.32 0.42
C LEU A 12 8.68 7.47 -0.53
N TYR A 13 9.94 7.87 -0.65
CA TYR A 13 10.34 8.93 -1.58
C TYR A 13 10.10 8.51 -3.03
N PHE A 14 10.72 7.41 -3.49
CA PHE A 14 10.64 7.00 -4.90
C PHE A 14 9.26 6.49 -5.30
N MET A 15 8.62 5.68 -4.45
CA MET A 15 7.29 5.17 -4.74
C MET A 15 6.21 6.20 -4.46
N GLY A 16 6.31 6.89 -3.32
CA GLY A 16 5.31 7.88 -2.92
C GLY A 16 5.20 9.00 -3.94
N GLN A 17 6.31 9.49 -4.49
CA GLN A 17 6.28 10.48 -5.59
C GLN A 17 5.46 10.00 -6.80
N GLN A 18 5.62 8.74 -7.20
CA GLN A 18 4.89 8.20 -8.35
C GLN A 18 3.40 7.98 -8.07
N ILE A 19 3.07 7.48 -6.88
CA ILE A 19 1.67 7.28 -6.48
C ILE A 19 0.98 8.63 -6.26
N GLU A 20 1.66 9.58 -5.63
CA GLU A 20 1.17 10.94 -5.40
C GLU A 20 0.93 11.68 -6.72
N ALA A 21 1.79 11.51 -7.72
CA ALA A 21 1.57 12.06 -9.05
C ALA A 21 0.30 11.53 -9.73
N ILE A 22 -0.13 10.30 -9.38
CA ILE A 22 -1.31 9.65 -9.97
C ILE A 22 -2.58 9.95 -9.17
N TYR A 23 -2.54 9.84 -7.83
CA TYR A 23 -3.69 10.05 -6.94
C TYR A 23 -3.92 11.53 -6.57
N GLY A 24 -2.87 12.34 -6.62
CA GLY A 24 -2.82 13.71 -6.11
C GLY A 24 -2.52 13.78 -4.61
N HIS A 25 -1.94 14.91 -4.19
CA HIS A 25 -1.41 15.15 -2.84
C HIS A 25 -2.35 14.72 -1.69
N TRP A 26 -3.61 15.16 -1.72
CA TRP A 26 -4.55 14.86 -0.63
C TRP A 26 -4.99 13.41 -0.57
N ARG A 27 -5.24 12.77 -1.72
CA ARG A 27 -5.63 11.35 -1.74
C ARG A 27 -4.48 10.47 -1.30
N PHE A 28 -3.28 10.77 -1.78
CA PHE A 28 -2.05 10.10 -1.34
C PHE A 28 -1.88 10.19 0.18
N PHE A 29 -1.98 11.40 0.74
CA PHE A 29 -1.86 11.62 2.18
C PHE A 29 -2.90 10.80 2.97
N LEU A 30 -4.17 10.82 2.54
CA LEU A 30 -5.23 10.06 3.20
C LEU A 30 -5.02 8.55 3.12
N ILE A 31 -4.62 8.03 1.96
CA ILE A 31 -4.28 6.60 1.79
C ILE A 31 -3.14 6.24 2.74
N TYR A 32 -2.06 7.01 2.72
CA TYR A 32 -0.89 6.76 3.55
C TYR A 32 -1.22 6.76 5.05
N MET A 33 -1.96 7.76 5.53
CA MET A 33 -2.36 7.87 6.93
C MET A 33 -3.34 6.76 7.34
N PHE A 34 -4.38 6.52 6.55
CA PHE A 34 -5.39 5.50 6.85
C PHE A 34 -4.79 4.10 6.88
N SER A 35 -3.95 3.76 5.90
CA SER A 35 -3.23 2.49 5.89
C SER A 35 -2.29 2.34 7.08
N GLY A 36 -1.65 3.43 7.51
CA GLY A 36 -0.89 3.43 8.75
C GLY A 36 -1.75 3.06 9.95
N ILE A 37 -2.89 3.73 10.13
CA ILE A 37 -3.83 3.46 11.23
C ILE A 37 -4.32 2.01 11.17
N MET A 38 -4.75 1.53 10.00
CA MET A 38 -5.30 0.18 9.84
C MET A 38 -4.23 -0.89 10.10
N GLY A 39 -3.01 -0.69 9.60
CA GLY A 39 -1.89 -1.59 9.86
C GLY A 39 -1.49 -1.61 11.33
N ASN A 40 -1.35 -0.46 11.97
CA ASN A 40 -1.04 -0.40 13.41
C ASN A 40 -2.16 -1.04 14.25
N THR A 41 -3.43 -0.87 13.86
CA THR A 41 -4.55 -1.50 14.55
C THR A 41 -4.54 -3.03 14.39
N ALA A 42 -4.27 -3.53 13.18
CA ALA A 42 -4.14 -4.97 12.93
C ALA A 42 -2.95 -5.57 13.68
N SER A 43 -1.83 -4.87 13.69
CA SER A 43 -0.65 -5.22 14.48
C SER A 43 -1.00 -5.40 15.95
N PHE A 44 -1.64 -4.38 16.55
CA PHE A 44 -2.05 -4.39 17.94
C PHE A 44 -3.06 -5.51 18.27
N ALA A 45 -3.98 -5.79 17.35
CA ALA A 45 -5.05 -6.77 17.57
C ALA A 45 -4.58 -8.23 17.45
N PHE A 46 -3.59 -8.51 16.61
CA PHE A 46 -3.25 -9.88 16.21
C PHE A 46 -1.81 -10.33 16.52
N ASN A 47 -0.88 -9.40 16.79
CA ASN A 47 0.44 -9.80 17.25
C ASN A 47 0.46 -10.19 18.72
N GLU A 48 1.43 -11.04 19.06
CA GLU A 48 1.84 -11.25 20.44
C GLU A 48 2.49 -9.97 21.01
N ALA A 49 2.39 -9.78 22.33
CA ALA A 49 2.82 -8.56 23.03
C ALA A 49 4.30 -8.16 22.82
N ASN A 50 5.12 -9.08 22.30
CA ASN A 50 6.57 -8.89 22.12
C ASN A 50 6.96 -8.55 20.66
N VAL A 51 6.01 -8.51 19.72
CA VAL A 51 6.32 -8.10 18.34
C VAL A 51 6.41 -6.58 18.29
N LEU A 52 7.62 -6.08 18.08
CA LEU A 52 7.91 -4.66 18.06
C LEU A 52 7.46 -4.10 16.72
N SER A 53 6.22 -3.63 16.67
CA SER A 53 5.66 -3.15 15.42
C SER A 53 4.74 -1.96 15.51
N GLY A 54 4.72 -1.23 14.39
CA GLY A 54 3.89 -0.08 14.17
C GLY A 54 4.73 1.09 13.71
N GLY A 55 4.98 1.18 12.40
CA GLY A 55 5.77 2.27 11.84
C GLY A 55 5.36 2.59 10.41
N ALA A 56 6.11 3.51 9.79
CA ALA A 56 5.89 3.99 8.42
C ALA A 56 5.78 2.86 7.37
N SER A 57 6.32 1.67 7.64
CA SER A 57 6.20 0.49 6.77
C SER A 57 4.74 0.07 6.57
N THR A 58 3.87 0.15 7.58
CA THR A 58 2.45 -0.20 7.45
C THR A 58 1.74 0.69 6.42
N SER A 59 2.01 2.01 6.46
CA SER A 59 1.54 2.96 5.46
C SER A 59 2.10 2.69 4.07
N ILE A 60 3.38 2.32 3.96
CA ILE A 60 4.02 1.93 2.70
C ILE A 60 3.34 0.68 2.10
N PHE A 61 2.99 -0.31 2.92
CA PHE A 61 2.21 -1.46 2.47
C PHE A 61 0.83 -1.08 1.96
N GLY A 62 0.20 -0.06 2.56
CA GLY A 62 -1.00 0.55 2.00
C GLY A 62 -0.83 1.19 0.63
N LEU A 63 0.29 1.86 0.41
CA LEU A 63 0.61 2.41 -0.91
C LEU A 63 0.74 1.30 -1.96
N PHE A 64 1.21 0.11 -1.59
CA PHE A 64 1.18 -1.07 -2.46
C PHE A 64 -0.25 -1.52 -2.77
N GLY A 65 -1.15 -1.51 -1.78
CA GLY A 65 -2.57 -1.77 -2.00
C GLY A 65 -3.18 -0.78 -3.00
N ALA A 66 -2.86 0.50 -2.87
CA ALA A 66 -3.28 1.52 -3.82
C ALA A 66 -2.69 1.32 -5.23
N LEU A 67 -1.47 0.79 -5.36
CA LEU A 67 -0.87 0.38 -6.65
C LEU A 67 -1.61 -0.80 -7.29
N PHE A 68 -2.05 -1.79 -6.51
CA PHE A 68 -2.87 -2.88 -7.03
C PHE A 68 -4.17 -2.35 -7.64
N ILE A 69 -4.84 -1.42 -6.97
CA ILE A 69 -6.03 -0.74 -7.51
C ILE A 69 -5.74 -0.01 -8.82
N LEU A 70 -4.58 0.66 -8.94
CA LEU A 70 -4.14 1.25 -10.20
C LEU A 70 -3.97 0.19 -11.29
N GLY A 71 -3.32 -0.93 -10.97
CA GLY A 71 -3.12 -2.04 -11.89
C GLY A 71 -4.44 -2.62 -12.40
N PHE A 72 -5.41 -2.79 -11.50
CA PHE A 72 -6.73 -3.32 -11.85
C PHE A 72 -7.50 -2.37 -12.79
N HIS A 73 -7.60 -1.10 -12.41
CA HIS A 73 -8.38 -0.12 -13.17
C HIS A 73 -7.71 0.31 -14.48
N PHE A 74 -6.38 0.24 -14.57
CA PHE A 74 -5.59 0.63 -15.74
C PHE A 74 -4.93 -0.58 -16.40
N LYS A 75 -5.65 -1.71 -16.47
CA LYS A 75 -5.15 -2.97 -17.05
C LYS A 75 -4.62 -2.85 -18.49
N TYR A 76 -5.10 -1.86 -19.25
CA TYR A 76 -4.66 -1.60 -20.64
C TYR A 76 -3.63 -0.47 -20.77
N ASN A 77 -3.27 0.22 -19.68
CA ASN A 77 -2.23 1.25 -19.72
C ASN A 77 -0.87 0.60 -19.43
N THR A 78 -0.06 0.44 -20.46
CA THR A 78 1.25 -0.23 -20.37
C THR A 78 2.19 0.45 -19.38
N ALA A 79 2.19 1.79 -19.29
CA ALA A 79 3.05 2.52 -18.34
C ALA A 79 2.67 2.23 -16.89
N ILE A 80 1.36 2.22 -16.56
CA ILE A 80 0.89 1.90 -15.20
C ILE A 80 1.14 0.42 -14.89
N GLN A 81 0.91 -0.49 -15.84
CA GLN A 81 1.22 -1.91 -15.62
C GLN A 81 2.71 -2.15 -15.36
N GLN A 82 3.58 -1.46 -16.09
CA GLN A 82 5.02 -1.52 -15.84
C GLN A 82 5.37 -0.98 -14.45
N LEU A 83 4.81 0.16 -14.06
CA LEU A 83 5.00 0.73 -12.72
C LEU A 83 4.62 -0.27 -11.61
N VAL A 84 3.42 -0.84 -11.72
CA VAL A 84 2.91 -1.84 -10.76
C VAL A 84 3.82 -3.06 -10.72
N ARG A 85 4.30 -3.56 -11.88
CA ARG A 85 5.21 -4.71 -11.94
C ARG A 85 6.58 -4.43 -11.31
N HIS A 86 7.15 -3.25 -11.54
CA HIS A 86 8.44 -2.86 -10.95
C HIS A 86 8.35 -2.83 -9.43
N PHE A 87 7.30 -2.22 -8.88
CA PHE A 87 7.10 -2.19 -7.44
C PHE A 87 6.73 -3.56 -6.88
N LEU A 88 5.91 -4.36 -7.57
CA LEU A 88 5.56 -5.72 -7.13
C LEU A 88 6.76 -6.63 -6.90
N LEU A 89 7.73 -6.62 -7.83
CA LEU A 89 8.95 -7.42 -7.68
C LEU A 89 9.77 -6.96 -6.47
N PHE A 90 9.91 -5.65 -6.30
CA PHE A 90 10.60 -5.07 -5.15
C PHE A 90 9.92 -5.45 -3.82
N ILE A 91 8.60 -5.36 -3.76
CA ILE A 91 7.77 -5.69 -2.59
C ILE A 91 7.87 -7.16 -2.25
N ALA A 92 7.67 -8.03 -3.25
CA ALA A 92 7.70 -9.47 -3.06
C ALA A 92 9.03 -9.91 -2.44
N MET A 93 10.15 -9.32 -2.89
CA MET A 93 11.45 -9.56 -2.26
C MET A 93 11.47 -9.09 -0.81
N THR A 94 11.13 -7.84 -0.52
CA THR A 94 11.13 -7.32 0.88
C THR A 94 10.18 -8.07 1.81
N PHE A 95 9.02 -8.51 1.31
CA PHE A 95 8.04 -9.25 2.09
C PHE A 95 8.50 -10.69 2.32
N VAL A 96 9.02 -11.39 1.30
CA VAL A 96 9.55 -12.76 1.45
C VAL A 96 10.74 -12.78 2.42
N PHE A 97 11.68 -11.84 2.29
CA PHE A 97 12.78 -11.74 3.25
C PHE A 97 12.30 -11.35 4.65
N GLY A 98 11.25 -10.53 4.74
CA GLY A 98 10.63 -10.16 6.01
C GLY A 98 9.88 -11.31 6.69
N LEU A 99 9.22 -12.20 5.94
CA LEU A 99 8.51 -13.37 6.49
C LEU A 99 9.47 -14.39 7.13
N LEU A 100 10.75 -14.37 6.74
CA LEU A 100 11.78 -15.21 7.32
C LEU A 100 12.36 -14.61 8.62
N ASP A 101 12.04 -13.35 8.92
CA ASP A 101 12.47 -12.63 10.11
C ASP A 101 11.31 -12.52 11.10
N THR A 102 11.44 -13.19 12.24
CA THR A 102 10.41 -13.21 13.29
C THR A 102 10.19 -11.86 13.97
N SER A 103 11.04 -10.86 13.70
CA SER A 103 10.84 -9.48 14.14
C SER A 103 9.93 -8.66 13.23
N VAL A 104 9.49 -9.22 12.10
CA VAL A 104 8.63 -8.53 11.13
C VAL A 104 7.16 -8.70 11.45
N ASP A 105 6.44 -7.60 11.40
CA ASP A 105 5.01 -7.57 11.62
C ASP A 105 4.20 -7.79 10.35
N VAL A 106 3.88 -9.06 10.16
CA VAL A 106 3.02 -9.52 9.08
C VAL A 106 1.61 -8.94 9.21
N TRP A 107 1.05 -8.86 10.42
CA TRP A 107 -0.31 -8.38 10.64
C TRP A 107 -0.47 -6.90 10.31
N GLY A 108 0.50 -6.07 10.68
CA GLY A 108 0.48 -4.65 10.36
C GLY A 108 0.75 -4.37 8.89
N HIS A 109 1.58 -5.18 8.21
CA HIS A 109 1.73 -5.09 6.75
C HIS A 109 0.44 -5.47 6.04
N LEU A 110 -0.22 -6.55 6.46
CA LEU A 110 -1.50 -7.00 5.90
C LEU A 110 -2.61 -5.96 6.14
N GLY A 111 -2.72 -5.44 7.36
CA GLY A 111 -3.70 -4.39 7.69
C GLY A 111 -3.45 -3.11 6.88
N GLY A 112 -2.19 -2.72 6.71
CA GLY A 112 -1.82 -1.58 5.87
C GLY A 112 -2.24 -1.79 4.42
N LEU A 113 -1.90 -2.95 3.84
CA LEU A 113 -2.25 -3.35 2.48
C LEU A 113 -3.76 -3.28 2.23
N VAL A 114 -4.55 -3.88 3.12
CA VAL A 114 -6.02 -3.84 3.03
C VAL A 114 -6.54 -2.41 3.12
N GLY A 115 -6.01 -1.60 4.03
CA GLY A 115 -6.40 -0.19 4.13
C GLY A 115 -6.13 0.59 2.85
N GLY A 116 -5.04 0.26 2.17
CA GLY A 116 -4.66 0.84 0.88
C GLY A 116 -5.58 0.42 -0.27
N LEU A 117 -5.90 -0.87 -0.35
CA LEU A 117 -6.85 -1.42 -1.32
C LEU A 117 -8.23 -0.77 -1.18
N VAL A 118 -8.69 -0.60 0.06
CA VAL A 118 -9.98 0.02 0.37
C VAL A 118 -9.96 1.51 0.00
N LEU A 119 -9.03 2.28 0.55
CA LEU A 119 -9.06 3.73 0.41
C LEU A 119 -8.63 4.20 -0.99
N GLY A 120 -7.64 3.53 -1.59
CA GLY A 120 -7.21 3.79 -2.96
C GLY A 120 -8.35 3.61 -3.96
N ASN A 121 -9.21 2.63 -3.72
CA ASN A 121 -10.36 2.38 -4.57
C ASN A 121 -11.54 3.34 -4.30
N ILE A 122 -11.82 3.63 -3.03
CA ILE A 122 -12.92 4.53 -2.64
C ILE A 122 -12.68 5.95 -3.14
N LEU A 123 -11.48 6.50 -2.92
CA LEU A 123 -11.15 7.89 -3.26
C LEU A 123 -11.09 8.15 -4.77
N GLY A 124 -10.91 7.09 -5.57
CA GLY A 124 -10.81 7.17 -7.02
C GLY A 124 -9.63 8.01 -7.51
N LEU A 125 -9.49 8.14 -8.83
CA LEU A 125 -8.39 8.89 -9.44
C LEU A 125 -8.85 10.21 -10.05
N PRO A 126 -8.04 11.28 -9.90
CA PRO A 126 -8.40 12.61 -10.38
C PRO A 126 -8.66 12.71 -11.89
N LYS A 127 -7.99 11.88 -12.72
CA LYS A 127 -8.03 11.98 -14.19
C LYS A 127 -8.98 11.00 -14.89
N GLN A 128 -9.69 10.14 -14.17
CA GLN A 128 -10.77 9.33 -14.73
C GLN A 128 -12.08 9.71 -14.04
N GLN A 129 -12.79 10.70 -14.62
CA GLN A 129 -14.18 11.02 -14.27
C GLN A 129 -15.18 9.95 -14.75
N THR A 130 -14.71 8.79 -15.22
CA THR A 130 -15.59 7.64 -15.42
C THR A 130 -15.90 7.05 -14.06
N SER A 131 -17.09 7.33 -13.55
CA SER A 131 -17.60 6.76 -12.31
C SER A 131 -17.61 5.24 -12.44
N TYR A 132 -16.58 4.56 -11.93
CA TYR A 132 -16.58 3.09 -11.86
C TYR A 132 -17.85 2.64 -11.14
N SER A 133 -18.51 1.63 -11.70
CA SER A 133 -19.67 1.01 -11.06
C SER A 133 -19.28 0.51 -9.67
N ILE A 134 -20.22 0.55 -8.72
CA ILE A 134 -19.98 0.03 -7.36
C ILE A 134 -19.50 -1.43 -7.39
N HIS A 135 -19.92 -2.22 -8.39
CA HIS A 135 -19.43 -3.57 -8.61
C HIS A 135 -17.95 -3.61 -8.97
N GLN A 136 -17.46 -2.68 -9.80
CA GLN A 136 -16.04 -2.60 -10.16
C GLN A 136 -15.19 -2.22 -8.95
N LYS A 137 -15.71 -1.33 -8.08
CA LYS A 137 -15.05 -1.02 -6.81
C LYS A 137 -15.03 -2.24 -5.89
N ILE A 138 -16.15 -2.93 -5.70
CA ILE A 138 -16.19 -4.13 -4.85
C ILE A 138 -15.23 -5.20 -5.39
N LEU A 139 -15.26 -5.49 -6.70
CA LEU A 139 -14.39 -6.48 -7.32
C LEU A 139 -12.91 -6.14 -7.19
N SER A 140 -12.51 -4.88 -7.40
CA SER A 140 -11.10 -4.50 -7.31
C SER A 140 -10.53 -4.48 -5.90
N THR A 141 -11.38 -4.45 -4.86
CA THR A 141 -10.93 -4.62 -3.47
C THR A 141 -10.89 -6.09 -3.04
N LEU A 142 -11.57 -6.98 -3.77
CA LEU A 142 -11.65 -8.43 -3.46
C LEU A 142 -10.68 -9.30 -4.28
N VAL A 143 -10.04 -8.74 -5.31
CA VAL A 143 -9.06 -9.40 -6.20
C VAL A 143 -7.67 -8.87 -5.88
#